data_AF-A0A7V5RJX0-F1
#
_entry.id   AF-A0A7V5RJX0-F1
#
_cell.length_a   1.000
_cell.length_b   1.000
_cell.length_c   1.000
_cell.angle_alpha   90.00
_cell.angle_beta   90.00
_cell.angle_gamma   90.00
#
_symmetry.space_group_name_H-M   'P 1'
#
loop_
_entity.id
_entity.type
_entity.pdbx_description
1 polymer ?
#
loop_
_entity_poly.entity_id
_entity_poly.type
_entity_poly.pdbx_seq_one_letter_code
_entity_poly.pdbx_strand_id
1 'polypeptide(L)' 'RTYAMAQEPGNANDWIRVWALDTRRVLKGKITQNGSVHVGL' A
#
# COMPACT_ATOMS: atom_id res chain seq x y z
N ARG A 1 -3.49 1.45 12.22
CA ARG A 1 -3.92 1.04 10.86
C ARG A 1 -4.30 2.31 10.12
N THR A 2 -3.63 2.60 9.02
CA THR A 2 -3.95 3.73 8.13
C THR A 2 -4.71 3.20 6.92
N TYR A 3 -5.66 3.96 6.42
CA TYR A 3 -6.36 3.65 5.17
C TYR A 3 -5.63 4.30 3.99
N ALA A 4 -5.44 3.53 2.92
CA ALA A 4 -4.80 3.98 1.70
C ALA A 4 -5.51 3.38 0.49
N MET A 5 -5.40 4.04 -0.65
CA MET A 5 -5.95 3.57 -1.93
C MET A 5 -4.82 3.06 -2.82
N ALA A 6 -4.94 1.83 -3.33
CA ALA A 6 -4.00 1.31 -4.30
C ALA A 6 -4.10 2.12 -5.60
N GLN A 7 -2.94 2.56 -6.14
CA GLN A 7 -2.90 3.28 -7.41
C GLN A 7 -2.68 2.35 -8.61
N GLU A 8 -2.31 1.10 -8.33
CA GLU A 8 -2.06 0.05 -9.31
C GLU A 8 -2.56 -1.29 -8.76
N PRO A 9 -3.01 -2.22 -9.63
CA PRO A 9 -3.29 -3.58 -9.21
C PRO A 9 -1.99 -4.30 -8.82
N GLY A 10 -2.08 -5.29 -7.94
CA GLY A 10 -0.93 -6.12 -7.57
C GLY A 10 -1.38 -7.39 -6.85
N ASN A 11 -0.49 -8.38 -6.83
CA ASN A 11 -0.69 -9.64 -6.15
C ASN A 11 0.00 -9.66 -4.78
N ALA A 12 -0.29 -10.69 -3.99
CA ALA A 12 0.43 -10.92 -2.74
C ALA A 12 1.95 -10.99 -2.99
N ASN A 13 2.69 -10.26 -2.15
CA ASN A 13 4.14 -10.02 -2.21
C ASN A 13 4.63 -8.99 -3.24
N ASP A 14 3.76 -8.43 -4.08
CA ASP A 14 4.15 -7.36 -4.99
C ASP A 14 4.37 -6.04 -4.23
N TRP A 15 5.24 -5.20 -4.79
CA TRP A 15 5.41 -3.82 -4.33
C TRP A 15 4.54 -2.89 -5.16
N ILE A 16 3.63 -2.18 -4.52
CA ILE A 16 2.72 -1.24 -5.18
C ILE A 16 2.82 0.15 -4.58
N ARG A 17 2.37 1.16 -5.35
CA ARG A 17 2.13 2.51 -4.85
C ARG A 17 0.73 2.61 -4.27
N VAL A 18 0.65 3.28 -3.12
CA VAL A 18 -0.61 3.57 -2.43
C VAL A 18 -0.69 5.05 -2.11
N TRP A 19 -1.87 5.62 -2.28
CA TRP A 19 -2.19 6.97 -1.81
C TRP A 19 -2.67 6.90 -0.36
N ALA A 20 -1.84 7.36 0.57
CA ALA A 20 -2.17 7.39 1.99
C ALA A 20 -3.10 8.58 2.29
N LEU A 21 -4.29 8.30 2.84
CA LEU A 21 -5.34 9.30 3.05
C LEU A 21 -5.01 10.28 4.18
N ASP A 22 -4.29 9.81 5.20
CA ASP A 22 -3.90 10.57 6.39
C ASP A 22 -2.81 11.60 6.06
N THR A 23 -1.76 11.16 5.38
CA THR A 23 -0.59 11.99 5.05
C THR A 23 -0.74 12.71 3.72
N ARG A 24 -1.73 12.33 2.90
CA ARG A 24 -1.95 12.84 1.53
C ARG A 24 -0.70 12.70 0.66
N ARG A 25 -0.04 11.56 0.74
CA ARG A 25 1.21 11.25 0.00
C ARG A 25 1.12 9.88 -0.66
N VAL A 26 1.87 9.72 -1.75
CA VAL A 26 2.12 8.42 -2.35
C VAL A 26 3.23 7.72 -1.57
N LEU A 27 2.96 6.50 -1.13
CA LEU A 27 3.92 5.63 -0.46
C LEU A 27 4.09 4.35 -1.27
N LYS A 28 5.25 3.70 -1.13
CA LYS A 28 5.50 2.38 -1.72
C LYS A 28 5.43 1.34 -0.61
N GLY A 29 4.63 0.30 -0.79
CA GLY A 29 4.46 -0.76 0.19
C GLY A 29 4.37 -2.13 -0.47
N LYS A 30 4.58 -3.19 0.33
CA LYS A 30 4.47 -4.58 -0.10
C LYS A 30 3.09 -5.13 0.25
N ILE A 31 2.40 -5.71 -0.72
CA ILE A 31 1.13 -6.40 -0.48
C ILE A 31 1.42 -7.68 0.32
N THR A 32 0.73 -7.83 1.43
CA THR A 32 0.80 -9.03 2.26
C THR A 32 -0.19 -10.08 1.76
N GLN A 33 -0.05 -11.34 2.19
CA GLN A 33 -0.93 -12.43 1.72
C GLN A 33 -2.42 -12.23 2.05
N ASN A 34 -2.76 -11.38 3.03
CA ASN A 34 -4.15 -11.10 3.40
C ASN A 34 -4.73 -9.88 2.66
N GLY A 35 -4.01 -9.31 1.68
CA GLY A 35 -4.44 -8.15 0.91
C GLY A 35 -4.19 -6.78 1.58
N SER A 36 -3.65 -6.75 2.80
CA SER A 36 -3.19 -5.50 3.41
C SER A 36 -1.82 -5.08 2.86
N VAL A 37 -1.50 -3.78 2.88
CA VAL A 37 -0.22 -3.25 2.40
C VAL A 37 0.66 -2.87 3.58
N HIS A 38 1.86 -3.42 3.65
CA HIS A 38 2.87 -3.04 4.63
C HIS A 38 3.81 -2.00 4.01
N VAL A 39 3.82 -0.79 4.58
CA VAL A 39 4.75 0.28 4.21
C VAL A 39 5.82 0.34 5.29
N GLY A 40 7.03 -0.12 4.98
CA GLY A 40 8.19 0.02 5.86
C GLY A 40 8.89 1.35 5.62
N LEU A 41 9.19 2.08 6.69
CA LEU A 41 10.13 3.21 6.69
C LEU A 41 11.57 2.68 6.72
#